data_AF-A0A661YY00-F1
#
_entry.id   AF-A0A661YY00-F1
#
_cell.length_a   1.000
_cell.length_b   1.000
_cell.length_c   1.000
_cell.angle_alpha   90.00
_cell.angle_beta   90.00
_cell.angle_gamma   90.00
#
_symmetry.space_group_name_H-M   'P 1'
#
loop_
_entity.id
_entity.type
_entity.pdbx_description
1 polymer ?
#
loop_
_entity_poly.entity_id
_entity_poly.type
_entity_poly.pdbx_seq_one_letter_code
_entity_poly.pdbx_strand_id
1 'polypeptide(L)'
;MKIALIEPMPILNKGITLYLQRQKKVSLVKSYSKFEQFILFYADVDKCFFDLFIINISTMNRDDTERIMRLIATFFTKKDKVVLIVDKLSDLETDSIESSITLFNVRDDIKRIGKYISTIKKRC
;
A
#
# COMPACT_ATOMS: atom_id res chain seq x y z
N MET A 1 -11.99 7.00 4.15
CA MET A 1 -10.65 6.42 4.21
C MET A 1 -9.91 6.90 2.99
N LYS A 2 -8.80 7.61 3.19
CA LYS A 2 -7.92 8.10 2.15
C LYS A 2 -6.85 7.05 1.93
N ILE A 3 -6.73 6.55 0.70
CA ILE A 3 -5.80 5.48 0.34
C ILE A 3 -4.70 6.04 -0.56
N ALA A 4 -3.45 5.69 -0.25
CA ALA A 4 -2.36 5.76 -1.21
C ALA A 4 -2.17 4.40 -1.89
N LEU A 5 -2.15 4.37 -3.22
CA LEU A 5 -1.89 3.16 -4.00
C LEU A 5 -0.59 3.32 -4.80
N ILE A 6 0.34 2.40 -4.64
CA ILE A 6 1.51 2.28 -5.52
C ILE A 6 1.35 1.01 -6.33
N GLU A 7 1.22 1.15 -7.64
CA GLU A 7 1.05 0.03 -8.57
C GLU A 7 1.79 0.38 -9.87
N PRO A 8 2.94 -0.26 -10.15
CA PRO A 8 3.77 0.05 -11.32
C PRO A 8 3.07 -0.17 -12.66
N MET A 9 2.16 -1.15 -12.75
CA MET A 9 1.47 -1.45 -14.00
C MET A 9 0.30 -0.48 -14.23
N PRO A 10 0.32 0.38 -15.28
CA PRO A 10 -0.70 1.42 -15.44
C PRO A 10 -2.14 0.90 -15.54
N ILE A 11 -2.33 -0.24 -16.20
CA ILE A 11 -3.64 -0.87 -16.39
C ILE A 11 -4.19 -1.36 -15.04
N LEU A 12 -3.35 -2.06 -14.25
CA LEU A 12 -3.73 -2.51 -12.91
C LEU A 12 -3.97 -1.33 -11.99
N ASN A 13 -3.11 -0.31 -12.04
CA ASN A 13 -3.22 0.91 -11.25
C ASN A 13 -4.60 1.55 -11.44
N LYS A 14 -5.03 1.72 -12.68
CA LYS A 14 -6.34 2.28 -13.03
C LYS A 14 -7.48 1.38 -12.54
N GLY A 15 -7.39 0.06 -12.78
CA GLY A 15 -8.42 -0.90 -12.37
C GLY A 15 -8.61 -0.95 -10.86
N ILE A 16 -7.52 -1.07 -10.10
CA ILE A 16 -7.51 -1.09 -8.63
C ILE A 16 -8.04 0.24 -8.09
N THR A 17 -7.61 1.38 -8.65
CA THR A 17 -8.09 2.71 -8.24
C THR A 17 -9.61 2.81 -8.35
N LEU A 18 -10.18 2.44 -9.50
CA LEU A 18 -11.63 2.47 -9.71
C LEU A 18 -12.37 1.52 -8.76
N TYR A 19 -11.82 0.33 -8.51
CA TYR A 19 -12.40 -0.62 -7.56
C TYR A 19 -12.42 -0.08 -6.13
N LEU A 20 -11.31 0.50 -5.68
CA LEU A 20 -11.16 1.06 -4.34
C LEU A 20 -12.06 2.29 -4.12
N GLN A 21 -12.18 3.17 -5.13
CA GLN A 21 -13.07 4.34 -5.07
C GLN A 21 -14.55 3.96 -4.92
N ARG A 22 -14.96 2.78 -5.38
CA ARG A 22 -16.34 2.27 -5.22
C ARG A 22 -16.62 1.71 -3.83
N GLN A 23 -15.63 1.56 -2.97
CA GLN A 23 -15.83 1.04 -1.61
C GLN A 23 -16.46 2.11 -0.71
N LYS A 24 -17.58 1.78 -0.05
CA LYS A 24 -18.36 2.73 0.78
C LYS A 24 -17.55 3.50 1.85
N LYS A 25 -16.45 2.91 2.36
CA LYS A 25 -15.60 3.54 3.38
C LYS A 25 -14.46 4.40 2.81
N VAL A 26 -14.26 4.39 1.49
CA VAL A 26 -13.16 5.09 0.81
C VAL A 26 -13.64 6.44 0.34
N SER A 27 -12.90 7.49 0.71
CA SER A 27 -13.22 8.89 0.40
C SER A 27 -12.24 9.49 -0.62
N LEU A 28 -11.06 8.90 -0.75
CA LEU A 28 -10.03 9.31 -1.69
C LEU A 28 -9.14 8.11 -2.00
N VAL A 29 -8.76 7.97 -3.26
CA VAL A 29 -7.66 7.10 -3.69
C VAL A 29 -6.71 7.96 -4.50
N LYS A 30 -5.47 8.07 -4.04
CA LYS A 30 -4.39 8.69 -4.81
C LYS A 30 -3.42 7.60 -5.23
N SER A 31 -3.27 7.43 -6.54
CA SER A 31 -2.47 6.35 -7.11
C SER A 31 -1.20 6.86 -7.78
N TYR A 32 -0.15 6.05 -7.70
CA TYR A 32 1.18 6.33 -8.22
C TYR A 32 1.65 5.13 -9.04
N SER A 33 2.15 5.39 -10.24
CA SER A 33 2.74 4.35 -11.11
C SER A 33 4.25 4.26 -10.98
N LYS A 34 4.88 5.23 -10.32
CA LYS A 34 6.31 5.25 -10.04
C LYS A 34 6.55 5.51 -8.56
N PHE A 35 7.56 4.87 -8.02
CA PHE A 35 7.88 4.96 -6.59
C PHE A 35 8.35 6.37 -6.20
N GLU A 36 9.14 7.02 -7.05
CA GLU A 36 9.65 8.38 -6.81
C GLU A 36 8.50 9.39 -6.65
N GLN A 37 7.42 9.22 -7.40
CA GLN A 37 6.24 10.09 -7.30
C GLN A 37 5.56 9.95 -5.94
N PHE A 38 5.52 8.73 -5.40
CA PHE A 38 4.97 8.48 -4.07
C PHE A 38 5.86 9.10 -2.99
N ILE A 39 7.18 8.92 -3.07
CA ILE A 39 8.11 9.51 -2.09
C ILE A 39 7.99 11.03 -2.07
N LEU A 40 8.05 11.66 -3.24
CA LEU A 40 7.93 13.12 -3.35
C LEU A 40 6.61 13.60 -2.75
N PHE A 41 5.50 12.95 -3.11
CA PHE A 41 4.21 13.29 -2.53
C PHE A 41 4.18 13.11 -1.00
N TYR A 42 4.69 11.99 -0.49
CA TYR A 42 4.66 11.71 0.94
C TYR A 42 5.60 12.62 1.74
N ALA A 43 6.72 13.06 1.15
CA ALA A 43 7.59 14.04 1.76
C ALA A 43 6.94 15.43 1.82
N ASP A 44 6.18 15.79 0.79
CA ASP A 44 5.50 17.08 0.67
C ASP A 44 4.17 17.15 1.45
N VAL A 45 3.62 15.99 1.85
CA VAL A 45 2.32 15.89 2.52
C VAL A 45 2.47 15.33 3.93
N ASP A 46 1.64 15.82 4.86
CA ASP A 46 1.58 15.28 6.23
C ASP A 46 1.41 13.76 6.22
N LYS A 47 2.26 13.06 6.99
CA LYS A 47 2.25 11.60 7.16
C LYS A 47 0.87 11.07 7.57
N CYS A 48 0.08 11.88 8.27
CA CYS A 48 -1.28 11.55 8.70
C CYS A 48 -2.35 11.72 7.60
N PHE A 49 -1.98 12.12 6.38
CA PHE A 49 -2.95 12.40 5.31
C PHE A 49 -3.67 11.15 4.80
N PHE A 50 -3.01 9.99 4.77
CA PHE A 50 -3.59 8.73 4.35
C PHE A 50 -3.85 7.80 5.53
N ASP A 51 -4.98 7.11 5.48
CA ASP A 51 -5.37 6.10 6.48
C ASP A 51 -4.80 4.71 6.15
N LEU A 52 -4.49 4.45 4.88
CA LEU A 52 -4.06 3.15 4.37
C LEU A 52 -3.13 3.32 3.17
N PHE A 53 -2.07 2.54 3.17
CA PHE A 53 -1.12 2.45 2.06
C PHE A 53 -1.24 1.06 1.45
N ILE A 54 -1.45 1.00 0.13
CA ILE A 54 -1.47 -0.25 -0.63
C ILE A 54 -0.31 -0.18 -1.62
N ILE A 55 0.64 -1.09 -1.49
CA ILE A 55 1.84 -1.10 -2.31
C ILE A 55 1.94 -2.46 -2.98
N ASN A 56 1.83 -2.48 -4.30
CA ASN A 56 2.13 -3.68 -5.07
C ASN A 56 3.60 -3.69 -5.46
N ILE A 57 4.36 -4.62 -4.87
CA ILE A 57 5.78 -4.81 -5.14
C ILE A 57 6.04 -6.02 -6.07
N SER A 58 5.00 -6.73 -6.51
CA SER A 58 5.14 -7.94 -7.32
C SER A 58 5.85 -7.74 -8.66
N THR A 59 5.78 -6.54 -9.20
CA THR A 59 6.39 -6.17 -10.48
C THR A 59 7.59 -5.25 -10.32
N MET A 60 8.00 -4.98 -9.08
CA MET A 60 9.16 -4.13 -8.80
C MET A 60 10.45 -4.95 -8.82
N ASN A 61 11.55 -4.31 -9.18
CA ASN A 61 12.87 -4.93 -9.03
C ASN A 61 13.26 -5.02 -7.54
N ARG A 62 14.35 -5.73 -7.26
CA ARG A 62 14.85 -5.94 -5.89
C ARG A 62 15.22 -4.62 -5.21
N ASP A 63 15.92 -3.73 -5.90
CA ASP A 63 16.40 -2.47 -5.34
C ASP A 63 15.24 -1.57 -4.90
N ASP A 64 14.19 -1.46 -5.73
CA ASP A 64 12.98 -0.70 -5.40
C ASP A 64 12.20 -1.34 -4.25
N THR A 65 12.16 -2.68 -4.20
CA THR A 65 11.55 -3.43 -3.09
C THR A 65 12.26 -3.15 -1.77
N GLU A 66 13.59 -3.22 -1.75
CA GLU A 66 14.40 -2.91 -0.56
C GLU A 66 14.22 -1.44 -0.12
N ARG A 67 14.18 -0.51 -1.07
CA ARG A 67 13.92 0.91 -0.78
C ARG A 67 12.53 1.12 -0.17
N ILE A 68 11.51 0.41 -0.66
CA ILE A 68 10.15 0.43 -0.07
C ILE A 68 10.17 -0.11 1.35
N MET A 69 10.80 -1.26 1.58
CA MET A 69 10.86 -1.88 2.91
C MET A 69 11.55 -0.96 3.93
N ARG A 70 12.66 -0.31 3.54
CA ARG A 70 13.33 0.70 4.37
C ARG A 70 12.43 1.91 4.66
N LEU A 71 11.68 2.37 3.67
CA LEU A 71 10.71 3.45 3.86
C LEU A 71 9.60 3.02 4.82
N ILE A 72 9.08 1.80 4.71
CA ILE A 72 8.09 1.26 5.63
C ILE A 72 8.63 1.25 7.07
N ALA A 73 9.84 0.71 7.26
CA ALA A 73 10.50 0.68 8.56
C ALA A 73 10.75 2.08 9.15
N THR A 74 11.12 3.06 8.30
CA THR A 74 11.53 4.40 8.74
C THR A 74 10.34 5.33 8.96
N PHE A 75 9.33 5.27 8.10
CA PHE A 75 8.25 6.25 8.05
C PHE A 75 6.94 5.75 8.63
N PHE A 76 6.70 4.43 8.60
CA PHE A 76 5.44 3.83 9.02
C PHE A 76 5.64 3.14 10.38
N THR A 77 6.08 3.93 11.36
CA THR A 77 6.31 3.45 12.73
C THR A 77 4.98 3.35 13.49
N LYS A 78 4.57 2.11 13.81
CA LYS A 78 3.55 1.67 14.78
C LYS A 78 2.11 2.22 14.72
N LYS A 79 1.75 3.13 13.81
CA LYS A 79 0.38 3.68 13.72
C LYS A 79 -0.27 3.61 12.35
N ASP A 80 0.52 3.52 11.28
CA ASP A 80 0.00 3.49 9.91
C ASP A 80 -0.24 2.05 9.47
N LYS A 81 -1.43 1.78 8.92
CA LYS A 81 -1.73 0.47 8.33
C LYS A 81 -1.16 0.43 6.92
N VAL A 82 -0.17 -0.43 6.72
CA VAL A 82 0.41 -0.71 5.41
C VAL A 82 -0.08 -2.06 4.93
N VAL A 83 -0.59 -2.10 3.72
CA VAL A 83 -0.95 -3.32 2.99
C VAL A 83 0.06 -3.51 1.89
N LEU A 84 0.79 -4.62 1.93
CA LEU A 84 1.70 -5.02 0.86
C LEU A 84 1.06 -6.13 0.04
N ILE A 85 1.07 -5.95 -1.28
CA ILE A 85 0.71 -6.99 -2.25
C ILE A 85 2.00 -7.50 -2.86
N VAL A 86 2.23 -8.81 -2.74
CA VAL A 86 3.52 -9.44 -3.03
C VAL A 86 3.31 -10.68 -3.91
N ASP A 87 4.18 -10.94 -4.88
CA ASP A 87 4.03 -12.14 -5.72
C ASP A 87 4.33 -13.42 -4.94
N LYS A 88 5.44 -13.39 -4.18
CA LYS A 88 5.88 -14.46 -3.31
C LYS A 88 6.25 -13.90 -1.94
N LEU A 89 5.64 -14.47 -0.90
CA LEU A 89 5.91 -14.13 0.49
C LEU A 89 7.35 -14.50 0.92
N SER A 90 7.98 -15.46 0.23
CA SER A 90 9.36 -15.91 0.48
C SER A 90 10.43 -14.87 0.19
N ASP A 91 10.08 -13.84 -0.59
CA ASP A 91 11.05 -12.90 -1.16
C ASP A 91 11.25 -11.67 -0.25
N LEU A 92 10.59 -11.65 0.92
CA LEU A 92 10.60 -10.53 1.86
C LEU A 92 10.98 -10.99 3.26
N GLU A 93 12.09 -10.46 3.76
CA GLU A 93 12.40 -10.49 5.19
C GLU A 93 11.59 -9.39 5.88
N THR A 94 10.61 -9.76 6.69
CA THR A 94 9.69 -8.82 7.35
C THR A 94 9.86 -8.71 8.86
N ASP A 95 10.81 -9.46 9.43
CA ASP A 95 11.02 -9.67 10.88
C ASP A 95 11.18 -8.36 11.69
N SER A 96 11.47 -7.22 11.03
CA SER A 96 11.61 -5.91 11.68
C SER A 96 10.36 -5.02 11.67
N ILE A 97 9.30 -5.37 10.93
CA ILE A 97 8.16 -4.45 10.63
C ILE A 97 6.77 -5.07 10.90
N GLU A 98 6.72 -6.28 11.44
CA GLU A 98 5.51 -7.15 11.47
C GLU A 98 4.23 -6.53 12.07
N SER A 99 4.32 -5.51 12.93
CA SER A 99 3.13 -4.95 13.60
C SER A 99 2.27 -3.98 12.76
N SER A 100 2.81 -3.40 11.68
CA SER A 100 2.11 -2.39 10.85
C SER A 100 1.80 -2.86 9.42
N ILE A 101 2.32 -4.02 9.02
CA ILE A 101 2.18 -4.56 7.67
C ILE A 101 1.16 -5.70 7.65
N THR A 102 0.21 -5.64 6.72
CA THR A 102 -0.61 -6.79 6.32
C THR A 102 -0.19 -7.24 4.93
N LEU A 103 0.27 -8.48 4.80
CA LEU A 103 0.71 -9.07 3.53
C LEU A 103 -0.47 -9.76 2.81
N PHE A 104 -0.60 -9.51 1.52
CA PHE A 104 -1.47 -10.24 0.60
C PHE A 104 -0.63 -10.78 -0.55
N ASN A 105 -0.87 -12.01 -0.98
CA ASN A 105 -0.22 -12.50 -2.19
C ASN A 105 -0.97 -11.98 -3.44
N VAL A 106 -0.32 -11.94 -4.61
CA VAL A 106 -0.97 -11.54 -5.88
C VAL A 106 -2.14 -12.46 -6.25
N ARG A 107 -2.11 -13.73 -5.80
CA ARG A 107 -3.19 -14.69 -6.01
C ARG A 107 -4.44 -14.39 -5.17
N ASP A 108 -4.32 -13.56 -4.14
CA ASP A 108 -5.40 -13.14 -3.27
C ASP A 108 -6.22 -12.07 -4.01
N ASP A 109 -7.48 -12.41 -4.32
CA ASP A 109 -8.40 -11.53 -5.03
C ASP A 109 -8.52 -10.16 -4.34
N ILE A 110 -8.55 -9.08 -5.13
CA ILE A 110 -8.78 -7.69 -4.69
C ILE A 110 -10.00 -7.54 -3.76
N LYS A 111 -10.96 -8.47 -3.85
CA LYS A 111 -12.09 -8.60 -2.91
C LYS A 111 -11.65 -8.83 -1.46
N ARG A 112 -10.57 -9.58 -1.21
CA ARG A 112 -9.99 -9.78 0.14
C ARG A 112 -9.45 -8.45 0.68
N ILE A 113 -8.79 -7.65 -0.15
CA ILE A 113 -8.35 -6.29 0.21
C ILE A 113 -9.57 -5.43 0.55
N GLY A 114 -10.63 -5.46 -0.27
CA GLY A 114 -11.88 -4.76 0.01
C GLY A 114 -12.52 -5.16 1.36
N LYS A 115 -12.52 -6.46 1.68
CA LYS A 115 -12.98 -6.96 3.00
C LYS A 115 -12.09 -6.46 4.13
N TYR A 116 -10.77 -6.51 4.00
CA TYR A 116 -9.85 -5.97 5.01
C TYR A 116 -10.08 -4.47 5.24
N ILE A 117 -10.22 -3.68 4.17
CA ILE A 117 -10.57 -2.26 4.25
C ILE A 117 -11.86 -2.06 5.07
N SER A 118 -12.84 -2.94 4.91
CA SER A 118 -14.09 -2.87 5.66
C SER A 118 -13.93 -3.11 7.17
N THR A 119 -12.89 -3.84 7.61
CA THR A 119 -12.61 -4.11 9.03
C THR A 119 -11.73 -3.04 9.67
N ILE A 120 -11.02 -2.23 8.88
CA ILE A 120 -10.26 -1.09 9.40
C ILE A 120 -11.21 -0.09 10.05
N LYS A 121 -11.10 0.05 11.37
CA LYS A 121 -11.65 1.21 12.09
C LYS A 121 -10.83 2.44 11.66
N LYS A 122 -11.51 3.50 11.21
CA LYS A 122 -10.86 4.80 10.98
C LYS A 122 -10.07 5.17 12.23
N ARG A 123 -8.80 5.51 12.06
CA ARG A 123 -7.97 6.09 13.11
C ARG A 123 -7.25 7.28 12.51
N CYS A 124 -7.68 8.45 12.93
CA CYS A 124 -6.83 9.61 13.15
C CYS A 124 -6.97 9.90 14.64
#